data_AF-A0A7X9B4B5-F1
#
_entry.id   AF-A0A7X9B4B5-F1
#
_cell.length_a   1.000
_cell.length_b   1.000
_cell.length_c   1.000
_cell.angle_alpha   90.00
_cell.angle_beta   90.00
_cell.angle_gamma   90.00
#
_symmetry.space_group_name_H-M   'P 1'
#
loop_
_entity.id
_entity.type
_entity.pdbx_description
1 polymer ?
#
loop_
_entity_poly.entity_id
_entity_poly.type
_entity_poly.pdbx_seq_one_letter_code
_entity_poly.pdbx_strand_id
1 'polypeptide(L)' 'MATEDNLRQVGYDGWEKLYLKADDYREPSVRPFKQRCREEIELAGFVIWLNIGDQPSDLAGGHAHQTIALPNLIYTVE' A
#
# COMPACT_ATOMS: atom_id res chain seq x y z
N MET A 1 16.91 -0.16 -6.85
CA MET A 1 15.92 -1.24 -7.10
C MET A 1 14.86 -0.65 -8.00
N ALA A 2 14.41 -1.36 -9.05
CA ALA A 2 13.62 -0.75 -10.13
C ALA A 2 12.45 0.13 -9.65
N THR A 3 11.67 -0.30 -8.66
CA THR A 3 10.56 0.50 -8.09
C THR A 3 11.04 1.80 -7.47
N GLU A 4 12.06 1.76 -6.61
CA GLU A 4 12.62 2.95 -5.96
C GLU A 4 13.24 3.90 -6.99
N ASP A 5 13.96 3.35 -7.96
CA ASP A 5 14.64 4.14 -9.00
C ASP A 5 13.60 4.88 -9.87
N ASN A 6 12.51 4.20 -10.24
CA ASN A 6 11.41 4.79 -11.01
C ASN A 6 10.68 5.89 -10.21
N LEU A 7 10.43 5.69 -8.90
CA LEU A 7 9.78 6.70 -8.05
C LEU A 7 10.62 7.98 -7.97
N ARG A 8 11.93 7.84 -7.72
CA ARG A 8 12.86 8.98 -7.66
C ARG A 8 12.96 9.71 -8.99
N GLN A 9 12.92 9.00 -10.11
CA GLN A 9 13.00 9.60 -11.44
C GLN A 9 11.84 10.57 -11.72
N VAL A 10 10.65 10.31 -11.18
CA VAL A 10 9.48 11.19 -11.33
C VAL A 10 9.31 12.19 -10.17
N GLY A 11 10.32 12.31 -9.30
CA GLY A 11 10.35 13.29 -8.22
C GLY A 11 9.62 12.88 -6.94
N TYR A 12 9.26 11.60 -6.78
CA TYR A 12 8.86 11.08 -5.48
C TYR A 12 10.10 10.66 -4.71
N ASP A 13 10.35 11.33 -3.59
CA ASP A 13 11.37 10.99 -2.60
C ASP A 13 10.84 11.26 -1.18
N GLY A 14 11.66 11.02 -0.16
CA GLY A 14 11.33 11.41 1.22
C GLY A 14 10.25 10.58 1.92
N TRP A 15 9.90 9.40 1.40
CA TRP A 15 9.02 8.47 2.14
C TRP A 15 9.74 7.90 3.38
N GLU A 16 8.97 7.67 4.45
CA GLU A 16 9.47 7.03 5.68
C GLU A 16 9.88 5.57 5.44
N LYS A 17 9.02 4.79 4.75
CA LYS A 17 9.25 3.37 4.44
C LYS A 17 8.64 2.99 3.10
N LEU A 18 9.29 2.05 2.40
CA LEU A 18 8.78 1.38 1.21
C LEU A 18 8.52 -0.10 1.53
N TYR A 19 7.25 -0.48 1.55
CA TYR A 19 6.83 -1.87 1.82
C TYR A 19 6.65 -2.61 0.50
N LEU A 20 7.43 -3.68 0.31
CA LEU A 20 7.34 -4.55 -0.86
C LEU A 20 7.12 -5.99 -0.43
N LYS A 21 6.41 -6.73 -1.27
CA LYS A 21 6.29 -8.17 -1.10
C LYS A 21 7.64 -8.81 -1.39
N ALA A 22 7.94 -9.90 -0.68
CA ALA A 22 9.08 -10.74 -1.02
C ALA A 22 8.92 -11.34 -2.42
N ASP A 23 10.04 -11.65 -3.08
CA ASP A 23 10.07 -12.20 -4.44
C ASP A 23 9.34 -13.55 -4.54
N ASP A 24 9.27 -14.30 -3.44
CA ASP A 24 8.60 -15.59 -3.33
C ASP A 24 7.17 -15.50 -2.75
N TYR A 25 6.59 -14.29 -2.67
CA TYR A 25 5.23 -14.12 -2.17
C TYR A 25 4.21 -14.86 -3.03
N ARG A 26 3.55 -15.86 -2.43
CA ARG A 26 2.61 -16.79 -3.12
C ARG A 26 1.20 -16.80 -2.51
N GLU A 27 0.89 -15.87 -1.61
CA GLU A 27 -0.46 -15.82 -1.03
C GLU A 27 -1.49 -15.47 -2.12
N PRO A 28 -2.68 -16.10 -2.09
CA PRO A 28 -3.70 -15.94 -3.14
C PRO A 28 -4.36 -14.56 -3.14
N SER A 29 -4.27 -13.80 -2.04
CA SER A 29 -4.77 -12.44 -1.95
C SER A 29 -3.69 -11.53 -1.39
N VAL A 30 -3.66 -10.28 -1.86
CA VAL A 30 -2.73 -9.25 -1.40
C VAL A 30 -3.25 -8.51 -0.16
N ARG A 31 -4.53 -8.68 0.20
CA ARG A 31 -5.14 -7.98 1.34
C ARG A 31 -4.41 -8.24 2.66
N PRO A 32 -4.04 -9.49 3.02
CA PRO A 32 -3.37 -9.76 4.30
C PRO A 32 -2.01 -9.09 4.39
N PHE A 33 -1.28 -8.99 3.27
CA PHE A 33 -0.03 -8.24 3.20
C PHE A 33 -0.27 -6.75 3.47
N LYS A 34 -1.20 -6.11 2.75
CA LYS A 34 -1.48 -4.68 2.89
C LYS A 34 -2.01 -4.32 4.28
N GLN A 35 -2.87 -5.17 4.86
CA GLN A 35 -3.36 -4.99 6.23
C GLN A 35 -2.21 -5.03 7.24
N ARG A 36 -1.35 -6.05 7.17
CA ARG A 36 -0.16 -6.14 8.05
C ARG A 36 0.75 -4.93 7.92
N CYS A 37 0.97 -4.41 6.72
CA CYS A 37 1.77 -3.18 6.56
C CYS A 37 1.15 -1.99 7.30
N ARG A 38 -0.18 -1.85 7.30
CA ARG A 38 -0.85 -0.77 8.05
C ARG A 38 -0.83 -1.01 9.56
N GLU A 39 -0.99 -2.25 10.01
CA GLU A 39 -0.78 -2.64 11.41
C GLU A 39 0.63 -2.29 11.87
N GLU A 40 1.66 -2.57 11.07
CA GLU A 40 3.05 -2.22 11.37
C GLU A 40 3.29 -0.71 11.47
N ILE A 41 2.58 0.09 10.65
CA ILE A 41 2.64 1.56 10.73
C ILE A 41 2.03 2.06 12.05
N GLU A 42 0.87 1.55 12.45
CA GLU A 42 0.23 1.88 13.73
C GLU A 42 1.10 1.43 14.92
N LEU A 43 1.68 0.22 14.87
CA LEU A 43 2.57 -0.30 15.90
C LEU A 43 3.87 0.52 16.04
N ALA A 44 4.30 1.19 14.97
CA ALA A 44 5.41 2.14 15.02
C ALA A 44 5.02 3.50 15.65
N GLY A 45 3.77 3.68 16.07
CA GLY A 45 3.27 4.87 16.76
C GLY A 45 2.71 5.95 15.83
N PHE A 46 2.55 5.66 14.54
CA PHE A 46 1.93 6.57 13.59
C PHE A 46 0.41 6.45 13.59
N VAL A 47 -0.26 7.54 13.20
CA VAL A 47 -1.70 7.55 12.90
C VAL A 47 -1.87 7.67 11.38
N ILE A 48 -2.57 6.73 10.77
CA ILE A 48 -2.85 6.77 9.33
C ILE A 48 -4.12 7.60 9.11
N TRP A 49 -3.93 8.88 8.80
CA TRP A 49 -5.05 9.78 8.49
C TRP A 49 -5.74 9.44 7.17
N LEU A 50 -4.97 9.00 6.18
CA LEU A 50 -5.46 8.78 4.83
C LEU A 50 -4.80 7.55 4.19
N ASN A 51 -5.61 6.70 3.58
CA ASN A 51 -5.17 5.60 2.73
C ASN A 51 -5.74 5.77 1.32
N ILE A 52 -4.86 5.77 0.30
CA ILE A 52 -5.23 5.98 -1.10
C ILE A 52 -4.81 4.75 -1.89
N GLY A 53 -5.71 4.24 -2.73
CA GLY A 53 -5.42 3.13 -3.63
C GLY A 53 -6.44 3.02 -4.75
N ASP A 54 -6.10 2.26 -5.78
CA ASP A 54 -6.96 2.09 -6.97
C ASP A 54 -7.77 0.79 -6.92
N GLN A 55 -7.49 -0.11 -5.98
CA GLN A 55 -8.15 -1.40 -5.86
C GLN A 55 -8.91 -1.54 -4.54
N PRO A 56 -10.01 -2.33 -4.50
CA PRO A 56 -10.69 -2.67 -3.24
C PRO A 56 -9.73 -3.28 -2.20
N SER A 57 -8.76 -4.08 -2.66
CA SER A 57 -7.73 -4.69 -1.79
C SER A 57 -6.84 -3.67 -1.07
N ASP A 58 -6.64 -2.45 -1.60
CA ASP A 58 -5.89 -1.38 -0.93
C ASP A 58 -6.61 -0.81 0.28
N LEU A 59 -7.94 -0.73 0.18
CA LEU A 59 -8.79 0.00 1.12
C LEU A 59 -9.43 -0.94 2.16
N ALA A 60 -9.49 -2.24 1.87
CA ALA A 60 -10.01 -3.25 2.76
C ALA A 60 -9.08 -3.50 3.95
N GLY A 61 -9.65 -3.81 5.12
CA GLY A 61 -8.91 -4.18 6.33
C GLY A 61 -8.70 -3.04 7.33
N GLY A 62 -9.21 -1.82 7.09
CA GLY A 62 -9.20 -0.74 8.09
C GLY A 62 -7.83 -0.07 8.28
N HIS A 63 -7.58 0.40 9.51
CA HIS A 63 -6.36 1.12 9.97
C HIS A 63 -6.20 2.57 9.47
N ALA A 64 -7.19 3.16 8.81
CA ALA A 64 -7.12 4.55 8.36
C ALA A 64 -8.39 5.32 8.70
N HIS A 65 -8.26 6.61 9.04
CA HIS A 65 -9.40 7.49 9.30
C HIS A 65 -10.25 7.72 8.04
N GLN A 66 -9.60 7.88 6.89
CA GLN A 66 -10.24 8.07 5.60
C GLN A 66 -9.58 7.21 4.53
N THR A 67 -10.39 6.80 3.56
CA THR A 67 -9.94 6.08 2.36
C THR A 67 -10.35 6.83 1.11
N ILE A 68 -9.48 6.85 0.10
CA ILE A 68 -9.78 7.41 -1.23
C ILE A 68 -9.53 6.32 -2.27
N ALA A 69 -10.56 6.02 -3.06
CA ALA A 69 -10.47 5.15 -4.22
C ALA A 69 -10.09 5.97 -5.46
N LEU A 70 -9.00 5.61 -6.11
CA LEU A 70 -8.65 6.11 -7.43
C LEU A 70 -9.33 5.26 -8.51
N PRO A 71 -9.80 5.86 -9.62
CA PRO A 71 -10.42 5.11 -10.69
C PRO A 71 -9.38 4.26 -11.44
N ASN A 72 -9.62 2.95 -11.53
CA ASN A 72 -8.90 2.06 -12.43
C ASN A 72 -9.90 1.15 -13.17
N LEU A 73 -9.96 1.29 -14.50
CA LEU A 73 -10.90 0.55 -15.37
C LEU A 73 -10.22 -0.61 -16.13
N ILE A 74 -8.94 -0.87 -15.88
CA ILE A 74 -8.13 -1.83 -16.65
C ILE A 74 -8.20 -3.22 -16.02
N TYR A 75 -8.20 -3.32 -14.70
CA TYR A 75 -8.24 -4.59 -13.97
C TYR A 75 -8.73 -4.41 -12.53
N THR A 76 -9.10 -5.53 -11.90
CA THR A 76 -9.51 -5.58 -10.49
C THR A 76 -8.64 -6.55 -9.70
N VAL A 77 -8.27 -6.16 -8.48
CA VAL A 77 -7.59 -7.02 -7.50
C VAL A 77 -8.42 -7.07 -6.22
N GLU A 78 -8.85 -8.28 -5.87
CA GLU A 78 -9.59 -8.57 -4.63
C GLU A 78 -8.68 -8.92 -3.46
#